data_AF-A0A528A3V3-F1
#
_entry.id   AF-A0A528A3V3-F1
#
_cell.length_a   1.000
_cell.length_b   1.000
_cell.length_c   1.000
_cell.angle_alpha   90.00
_cell.angle_beta   90.00
_cell.angle_gamma   90.00
#
_symmetry.space_group_name_H-M   'P 1'
#
loop_
_entity.id
_entity.type
_entity.pdbx_description
1 polymer ?
#
loop_
_entity_poly.entity_id
_entity_poly.type
_entity_poly.pdbx_seq_one_letter_code
_entity_poly.pdbx_strand_id
1 'polypeptide(L)' 'MTGESAKRSYVIGQTEISARPLEPALYLVATPIGNLADIT' A
#
# COMPACT_ATOMS: atom_id res chain seq x y z
N MET A 1 -10.79 17.34 3.45
CA MET A 1 -9.37 16.94 3.55
C MET A 1 -8.99 16.30 2.22
N THR A 2 -8.60 17.11 1.25
CA THR A 2 -8.21 16.65 -0.10
C THR A 2 -6.88 15.92 0.02
N GLY A 3 -6.91 14.59 -0.01
CA GLY A 3 -5.73 13.76 -0.12
C GLY A 3 -5.08 14.03 -1.47
N GLU A 4 -4.12 14.95 -1.49
CA GLU A 4 -3.32 15.20 -2.67
C GLU A 4 -2.57 13.91 -3.03
N SER A 5 -2.94 13.32 -4.17
CA SER A 5 -2.31 12.14 -4.73
C SER A 5 -0.91 12.51 -5.20
N ALA A 6 0.03 12.68 -4.26
CA ALA A 6 1.45 12.72 -4.59
C ALA A 6 1.73 11.51 -5.50
N LYS A 7 2.41 11.73 -6.63
CA LYS A 7 2.83 10.65 -7.52
C LYS A 7 3.69 9.70 -6.69
N ARG A 8 3.12 8.55 -6.32
CA ARG A 8 3.81 7.50 -5.56
C ARG A 8 4.46 6.57 -6.57
N SER A 9 5.70 6.18 -6.31
CA SER A 9 6.41 5.17 -7.09
C SER A 9 7.15 4.21 -6.16
N TYR A 10 7.40 3.01 -6.68
CA TYR A 10 8.23 2.00 -6.05
C TYR A 10 9.48 1.79 -6.89
N VAL A 11 10.60 1.49 -6.24
CA VAL A 11 11.81 1.03 -6.93
C VAL A 11 11.97 -0.46 -6.68
N ILE A 12 11.96 -1.26 -7.75
CA ILE A 12 12.19 -2.71 -7.68
C ILE A 12 13.48 -3.00 -8.45
N GLY A 13 14.52 -3.42 -7.73
CA GLY A 13 15.87 -3.48 -8.29
C GLY A 13 16.36 -2.08 -8.66
N GLN A 14 16.46 -1.79 -9.96
CA GLN A 14 16.82 -0.47 -10.51
C GLN A 14 15.70 0.15 -11.35
N THR A 15 14.52 -0.47 -11.38
CA THR A 15 13.40 -0.01 -12.20
C THR A 15 12.40 0.75 -11.34
N GLU A 16 12.01 1.95 -11.80
CA GLU A 16 10.94 2.73 -11.20
C GLU A 16 9.57 2.27 -11.72
N ILE A 17 8.65 2.00 -10.82
CA ILE A 17 7.29 1.53 -11.11
C ILE A 17 6.29 2.51 -10.49
N SER A 18 5.43 3.08 -11.34
CA SER A 18 4.35 3.96 -10.90
C SER A 18 3.37 3.20 -9.99
N ALA A 19 3.15 3.71 -8.78
CA ALA A 19 2.16 3.16 -7.89
C ALA A 19 0.77 3.59 -8.36
N ARG A 20 -0.09 2.62 -8.69
CA ARG A 20 -1.49 2.91 -8.96
C ARG A 20 -2.21 3.37 -7.69
N PRO A 21 -3.17 4.29 -7.78
CA PRO A 21 -4.05 4.59 -6.66
C PRO A 21 -4.71 3.32 -6.13
N LEU A 22 -4.86 3.23 -4.82
CA LEU A 22 -5.70 2.20 -4.21
C LEU A 22 -7.15 2.56 -4.46
N GLU A 23 -7.92 1.59 -4.94
CA GLU A 23 -9.36 1.76 -5.07
C GLU A 23 -9.98 1.88 -3.67
N PRO A 24 -11.07 2.65 -3.50
CA PRO A 24 -11.80 2.68 -2.25
C PRO A 24 -12.29 1.28 -1.87
N ALA A 25 -11.83 0.77 -0.72
CA ALA A 25 -12.20 -0.55 -0.20
C ALA A 25 -11.92 -0.65 1.31
N LEU A 26 -12.39 -1.73 1.93
CA LEU A 26 -11.99 -2.13 3.28
C LEU A 26 -10.73 -2.99 3.20
N TYR A 27 -9.59 -2.41 3.56
CA TYR A 27 -8.31 -3.12 3.60
C TYR A 27 -8.11 -3.74 4.97
N LEU A 28 -7.83 -5.04 5.00
CA LEU A 28 -7.38 -5.71 6.21
C LEU A 28 -5.99 -5.18 6.57
N VAL A 29 -5.84 -4.68 7.78
CA VAL A 29 -4.57 -4.22 8.33
C VAL A 29 -4.34 -5.02 9.60
N ALA A 30 -3.24 -5.79 9.64
CA ALA A 30 -2.88 -6.41 10.90
C ALA A 30 -2.48 -5.32 11.91
N THR A 31 -2.96 -5.48 13.13
CA THR A 31 -2.56 -4.65 14.26
C THR A 31 -1.34 -5.28 14.95
N PRO A 32 -0.54 -4.53 15.72
CA PRO A 32 0.67 -5.06 16.35
C PRO A 32 0.47 -6.21 17.37
N ILE A 33 -0.78 -6.50 17.77
CA ILE A 33 -1.15 -7.63 18.64
C ILE A 33 -1.53 -8.88 17.84
N GLY A 34 -2.03 -8.70 16.60
CA GLY A 34 -2.45 -9.79 15.74
C GLY A 34 -1.34 -10.22 14.78
N ASN A 35 -1.27 -11.51 14.46
CA ASN A 35 -0.19 -12.03 13.63
C ASN A 35 -0.53 -11.86 12.15
N LEU A 36 0.34 -11.20 11.39
CA LEU A 36 0.21 -11.08 9.93
C LEU A 36 0.52 -12.41 9.22
N ALA A 37 1.16 -13.37 9.91
CA ALA A 37 1.57 -14.68 9.40
C ALA A 37 0.40 -15.65 9.13
N ASP A 38 -0.83 -15.32 9.54
CA ASP A 38 -2.04 -16.10 9.22
C ASP A 38 -2.70 -15.67 7.88
N ILE A 39 -2.15 -14.66 7.19
CA ILE A 39 -2.75 -14.02 6.00
C ILE A 39 -2.14 -14.49 4.67
N THR A 40 -0.90 -15.00 4.66
CA THR A 40 -0.19 -15.43 3.43
C THR A 40 -0.16 -16.93 3.25
#